data_AF-A0A2A5AE51-F1
#
_entry.id   AF-A0A2A5AE51-F1
#
_cell.length_a   1.000
_cell.length_b   1.000
_cell.length_c   1.000
_cell.angle_alpha   90.00
_cell.angle_beta   90.00
_cell.angle_gamma   90.00
#
_symmetry.space_group_name_H-M   'P 1'
#
loop_
_entity.id
_entity.type
_entity.pdbx_description
1 polymer ?
#
loop_
_entity_poly.entity_id
_entity_poly.type
_entity_poly.pdbx_seq_one_letter_code
_entity_poly.pdbx_strand_id
1 'polypeptide(L)'
;MSLNFFRQYKLLTPKFKAISDLSSITGGVLGFIVLIPYAWVLNSVSGIDPNECIKCQEGGIAWMVGLIAGMVVFVVLSMTFILWIRVKPFLRNREISEPELKELLLWRSYPASWLKTGT
;
A
#
# COMPACT_ATOMS: atom_id res chain seq x y z
N MET A 1 6.60 11.09 -28.36
CA MET A 1 7.23 10.57 -27.12
C MET A 1 8.74 10.60 -27.31
N SER A 2 9.51 11.25 -26.43
CA SER A 2 10.96 11.43 -26.61
C SER A 2 11.73 10.15 -26.27
N LEU A 3 12.67 9.74 -27.14
CA LEU A 3 13.59 8.62 -26.91
C LEU A 3 14.38 8.72 -25.59
N ASN A 4 14.61 9.95 -25.10
CA ASN A 4 15.28 10.18 -23.81
C ASN A 4 14.39 9.79 -22.62
N PHE A 5 13.07 9.98 -22.72
CA PHE A 5 12.11 9.56 -21.70
C PHE A 5 12.08 8.03 -21.58
N PHE A 6 12.04 7.31 -22.71
CA PHE A 6 12.05 5.85 -22.71
C PHE A 6 13.34 5.26 -22.10
N ARG A 7 14.49 5.92 -22.34
CA ARG A 7 15.79 5.51 -21.80
C ARG A 7 15.89 5.75 -20.29
N GLN A 8 15.42 6.91 -19.80
CA GLN A 8 15.33 7.20 -18.38
C GLN A 8 14.31 6.28 -17.69
N TYR A 9 13.15 6.06 -18.31
CA TYR A 9 12.11 5.16 -17.82
C TYR A 9 12.64 3.73 -17.66
N LYS A 10 13.40 3.21 -18.63
CA LYS A 10 14.00 1.86 -18.60
C LYS A 10 15.09 1.70 -17.52
N LEU A 11 15.76 2.78 -17.13
CA LEU A 11 16.76 2.82 -16.06
C LEU A 11 16.12 2.97 -14.67
N LEU A 12 15.01 3.71 -14.58
CA LEU A 12 14.31 3.99 -13.32
C LEU A 12 13.32 2.88 -12.94
N THR A 13 12.66 2.22 -13.90
CA THR A 13 11.69 1.14 -13.65
C THR A 13 12.19 0.01 -12.74
N PRO A 14 13.40 -0.57 -12.88
CA PRO A 14 13.82 -1.66 -11.99
C PRO A 14 14.10 -1.18 -10.55
N LYS A 15 14.65 0.03 -10.38
CA LYS A 15 14.86 0.64 -9.06
C LYS A 15 13.54 0.96 -8.37
N PHE A 16 12.59 1.52 -9.12
CA PHE A 16 11.25 1.84 -8.62
C PHE A 16 10.42 0.60 -8.35
N LYS A 17 10.53 -0.43 -9.18
CA LYS A 17 9.89 -1.73 -8.93
C LYS A 17 10.41 -2.34 -7.62
N ALA A 18 11.72 -2.35 -7.39
CA ALA A 18 12.29 -2.84 -6.14
C ALA A 18 11.82 -2.01 -4.92
N ILE A 19 11.80 -0.68 -5.03
CA ILE A 19 11.30 0.21 -3.96
C ILE A 19 9.82 -0.07 -3.69
N SER A 20 9.02 -0.23 -4.73
CA SER A 20 7.58 -0.40 -4.65
C SER A 20 7.21 -1.79 -4.13
N ASP A 21 7.92 -2.84 -4.56
CA ASP A 21 7.70 -4.21 -4.07
C ASP A 21 8.14 -4.33 -2.61
N LEU A 22 9.27 -3.73 -2.24
CA LEU A 22 9.71 -3.66 -0.85
C LEU A 22 8.73 -2.85 0.00
N SER A 23 8.20 -1.74 -0.51
CA SER A 23 7.18 -0.92 0.17
C SER A 23 5.85 -1.65 0.31
N SER A 24 5.47 -2.47 -0.68
CA SER A 24 4.29 -3.34 -0.62
C SER A 24 4.47 -4.45 0.42
N ILE A 25 5.64 -5.09 0.48
CA ILE A 25 5.93 -6.15 1.47
C ILE A 25 6.00 -5.56 2.88
N THR A 26 6.85 -4.56 3.10
CA THR A 26 7.00 -3.94 4.43
C THR A 26 5.73 -3.22 4.86
N GLY A 27 5.05 -2.52 3.95
CA GLY A 27 3.75 -1.91 4.21
C GLY A 27 2.71 -2.96 4.58
N GLY A 28 2.57 -4.04 3.80
CA GLY A 28 1.64 -5.13 4.12
C GLY A 28 1.88 -5.73 5.51
N VAL A 29 3.13 -6.04 5.85
CA VAL A 29 3.49 -6.56 7.18
C VAL A 29 3.15 -5.56 8.28
N LEU A 30 3.47 -4.27 8.10
CA LEU A 30 3.12 -3.21 9.06
C LEU A 30 1.61 -3.06 9.22
N GLY A 31 0.85 -3.07 8.13
CA GLY A 31 -0.61 -3.01 8.15
C GLY A 31 -1.22 -4.16 8.95
N PHE A 32 -0.65 -5.37 8.83
CA PHE A 32 -1.06 -6.52 9.65
C PHE A 32 -0.68 -6.37 11.13
N ILE A 33 0.49 -5.83 11.45
CA ILE A 33 0.89 -5.61 12.85
C ILE A 33 -0.05 -4.59 13.53
N VAL A 34 -0.45 -3.54 12.82
CA VAL A 34 -1.36 -2.49 13.33
C VAL A 34 -2.79 -3.00 13.56
N LEU A 35 -3.18 -4.13 12.96
CA LEU A 35 -4.48 -4.74 13.22
C LEU A 35 -4.64 -5.24 14.65
N ILE A 36 -3.56 -5.62 15.32
CA ILE A 36 -3.61 -6.12 16.70
C ILE A 36 -4.13 -5.04 17.66
N PRO A 37 -3.49 -3.85 17.76
CA PRO A 37 -4.01 -2.78 18.61
C PRO A 37 -5.37 -2.26 18.12
N TYR A 38 -5.65 -2.29 16.81
CA TYR A 38 -6.98 -1.93 16.29
C TYR A 38 -8.08 -2.88 16.79
N ALA A 39 -7.83 -4.19 16.76
CA ALA A 39 -8.76 -5.18 17.27
C ALA A 39 -9.03 -4.98 18.77
N TRP A 40 -8.04 -4.57 19.55
CA TRP A 40 -8.23 -4.26 20.98
C TRP A 40 -9.15 -3.05 21.19
N VAL A 41 -8.94 -1.97 20.42
CA VAL A 41 -9.83 -0.80 20.44
C VAL A 41 -11.25 -1.21 20.00
N LEU A 42 -11.36 -2.03 18.96
CA LEU A 42 -12.64 -2.49 18.45
C LEU A 42 -13.37 -3.38 19.46
N ASN A 43 -12.66 -4.26 20.17
CA ASN A 43 -13.23 -5.05 21.27
C ASN A 43 -13.82 -4.13 22.35
N SER A 44 -13.06 -3.11 22.77
CA SER A 44 -13.51 -2.18 23.81
C SER A 44 -14.71 -1.33 23.39
N VAL A 45 -14.76 -0.89 22.13
CA VAL A 45 -15.85 -0.04 21.62
C VAL A 45 -17.12 -0.85 21.34
N SER A 46 -16.96 -2.07 20.82
CA SER A 46 -18.08 -2.95 20.51
C SER A 46 -18.55 -3.81 21.69
N GLY A 47 -17.88 -3.73 22.85
CA GLY A 47 -18.22 -4.51 24.03
C GLY A 47 -18.04 -6.02 23.84
N ILE A 48 -17.15 -6.42 22.92
CA ILE A 48 -16.91 -7.84 22.59
C ILE A 48 -16.00 -8.44 23.65
N ASP A 49 -16.48 -9.49 24.33
CA ASP A 49 -15.63 -10.31 25.19
C ASP A 49 -14.87 -11.31 24.31
N PRO A 50 -13.52 -11.22 24.24
CA PRO A 50 -12.71 -12.12 23.42
C PRO A 50 -12.76 -13.60 23.87
N ASN A 51 -13.31 -13.90 25.06
CA ASN A 51 -13.38 -15.26 25.60
C ASN A 51 -14.67 -16.00 25.22
N GLU A 52 -15.64 -15.35 24.59
CA GLU A 52 -16.85 -16.01 24.13
C GLU A 52 -16.98 -16.02 22.61
N CYS A 53 -17.99 -16.75 22.13
CA CYS A 53 -18.35 -16.80 20.73
C CYS A 53 -18.77 -15.40 20.21
N ILE A 54 -17.93 -14.79 19.36
CA ILE A 54 -18.21 -13.48 18.74
C ILE A 54 -19.57 -13.48 18.01
N LYS A 55 -19.91 -14.55 17.29
CA LYS A 55 -21.19 -14.64 16.56
C LYS A 55 -22.42 -14.66 17.51
N CYS A 56 -22.20 -15.07 18.75
CA CYS A 56 -23.23 -15.24 19.76
C CYS A 56 -23.46 -13.95 20.56
N GLN A 57 -22.57 -12.96 20.43
CA GLN A 57 -22.65 -11.67 21.12
C GLN A 57 -23.38 -10.61 20.29
N GLU A 58 -24.12 -9.75 20.96
CA GLU A 58 -24.68 -8.55 20.34
C GLU A 58 -23.55 -7.66 19.82
N GLY A 59 -23.63 -7.26 18.54
CA GLY A 59 -22.57 -6.47 17.89
C GLY A 59 -21.42 -7.29 17.29
N GLY A 60 -21.39 -8.62 17.44
CA GLY A 60 -20.32 -9.47 16.88
C GLY A 60 -20.16 -9.39 15.36
N ILE A 61 -21.27 -9.26 14.62
CA ILE A 61 -21.24 -9.05 13.16
C ILE A 61 -20.63 -7.68 12.82
N ALA A 62 -21.02 -6.62 13.55
CA ALA A 62 -20.50 -5.28 13.33
C ALA A 62 -18.99 -5.22 13.63
N TRP A 63 -18.54 -5.89 14.69
CA TRP A 63 -17.13 -6.07 15.00
C TRP A 63 -16.39 -6.79 13.86
N MET A 64 -16.93 -7.89 13.35
CA MET A 64 -16.29 -8.66 12.26
C MET A 64 -16.16 -7.83 10.98
N VAL A 65 -17.21 -7.08 10.62
CA VAL A 65 -17.19 -6.16 9.48
C VAL A 65 -16.16 -5.05 9.70
N GLY A 66 -16.12 -4.46 10.90
CA GLY A 66 -15.14 -3.44 11.28
C GLY A 66 -13.71 -3.94 11.17
N LEU A 67 -13.44 -5.17 11.65
CA LEU A 67 -12.11 -5.78 11.58
C LEU A 67 -11.66 -6.01 10.13
N ILE A 68 -12.54 -6.53 9.28
CA ILE A 68 -12.25 -6.76 7.85
C ILE A 68 -12.02 -5.43 7.12
N ALA A 69 -12.87 -4.43 7.35
CA ALA A 69 -12.71 -3.11 6.77
C ALA A 69 -11.39 -2.47 7.22
N GLY A 70 -11.06 -2.57 8.52
CA GLY A 70 -9.79 -2.13 9.09
C GLY A 70 -8.61 -2.79 8.40
N MET A 71 -8.65 -4.10 8.14
CA MET A 71 -7.56 -4.83 7.48
C MET A 71 -7.23 -4.24 6.12
N VAL A 72 -8.23 -4.00 5.28
CA VAL A 72 -8.02 -3.41 3.96
C VAL A 72 -7.44 -1.99 4.09
N VAL A 73 -8.03 -1.17 4.98
CA VAL A 73 -7.63 0.23 5.17
C VAL A 73 -6.20 0.33 5.70
N PHE A 74 -5.84 -0.40 6.75
CA PHE A 74 -4.51 -0.33 7.34
C PHE A 74 -3.42 -0.86 6.42
N VAL A 75 -3.69 -1.91 5.64
CA VAL A 75 -2.74 -2.40 4.62
C VAL A 75 -2.51 -1.34 3.54
N VAL A 76 -3.56 -0.72 3.02
CA VAL A 76 -3.41 0.33 1.99
C VAL A 76 -2.69 1.57 2.53
N LEU A 77 -3.06 2.03 3.73
CA LEU A 77 -2.43 3.19 4.36
C LEU A 77 -0.94 2.95 4.66
N SER A 78 -0.59 1.79 5.21
CA SER A 78 0.80 1.45 5.53
C SER A 78 1.67 1.29 4.27
N MET A 79 1.17 0.63 3.21
CA MET A 79 1.84 0.59 1.91
C MET A 79 2.10 1.99 1.35
N THR A 80 1.08 2.85 1.40
CA THR A 80 1.17 4.23 0.89
C THR A 80 2.16 5.07 1.70
N PHE A 81 2.14 4.93 3.02
CA PHE A 81 3.02 5.62 3.93
C PHE A 81 4.49 5.23 3.74
N ILE A 82 4.78 3.93 3.64
CA ILE A 82 6.15 3.44 3.40
C ILE A 82 6.65 3.87 2.03
N LEU A 83 5.80 3.78 1.01
CA LEU A 83 6.12 4.28 -0.33
C LEU A 83 6.45 5.79 -0.27
N TRP A 84 5.65 6.59 0.44
CA TRP A 84 5.89 8.02 0.58
C TRP A 84 7.24 8.33 1.25
N ILE A 85 7.56 7.65 2.36
CA ILE A 85 8.86 7.79 3.04
C ILE A 85 10.01 7.47 2.09
N ARG A 86 9.89 6.38 1.33
CA ARG A 86 10.93 5.91 0.40
C ARG A 86 11.12 6.84 -0.80
N VAL A 87 10.05 7.47 -1.27
CA VAL A 87 10.05 8.35 -2.45
C VAL A 87 10.45 9.79 -2.10
N LYS A 88 10.13 10.27 -0.90
CA LYS A 88 10.47 11.62 -0.41
C LYS A 88 11.93 12.05 -0.64
N PRO A 89 12.97 11.23 -0.39
CA PRO A 89 14.35 11.64 -0.68
C PRO A 89 14.62 11.87 -2.17
N PHE A 90 14.01 11.10 -3.07
CA PHE A 90 14.16 11.27 -4.53
C PHE A 90 13.54 12.58 -5.02
N LEU A 91 12.39 12.95 -4.46
CA LEU A 91 11.75 14.25 -4.71
C LEU A 91 12.60 15.40 -4.17
N ARG A 92 13.14 15.25 -2.94
CA ARG A 92 13.97 16.27 -2.29
C ARG A 92 15.30 16.51 -3.03
N ASN A 93 15.90 15.45 -3.56
CA ASN A 93 17.15 15.54 -4.32
C ASN A 93 16.95 16.00 -5.77
N ARG A 94 15.70 16.29 -6.18
CA ARG A 94 15.31 16.60 -7.58
C ARG A 94 15.77 15.54 -8.59
N GLU A 95 15.90 14.29 -8.13
CA GLU A 95 16.21 13.18 -9.02
C GLU A 95 15.01 12.83 -9.91
N ILE A 96 13.79 13.12 -9.45
CA ILE A 96 12.52 12.84 -10.12
C ILE A 96 11.52 13.97 -9.82
N SER A 97 10.74 14.36 -10.81
CA SER A 97 9.66 15.33 -10.67
C SER A 97 8.35 14.68 -10.15
N GLU A 98 7.52 15.43 -9.44
CA GLU A 98 6.18 14.96 -9.01
C GLU A 98 5.31 14.39 -10.15
N PRO A 99 5.26 14.97 -11.37
CA PRO A 99 4.50 14.37 -12.47
C PRO A 99 5.07 13.03 -12.94
N GLU A 100 6.40 12.87 -13.01
CA GLU A 100 7.03 11.59 -13.35
C GLU A 100 6.75 10.52 -12.30
N LEU A 101 6.71 10.91 -11.03
CA LEU A 101 6.33 10.00 -9.95
C LEU A 101 4.88 9.53 -10.08
N LYS A 102 3.94 10.43 -10.41
CA LYS A 102 2.53 10.08 -10.63
C LYS A 102 2.38 9.15 -11.82
N GLU A 103 3.08 9.41 -12.93
CA GLU A 103 3.09 8.49 -14.06
C GLU A 103 3.67 7.13 -13.67
N LEU A 104 4.82 7.06 -12.98
CA LEU A 104 5.40 5.79 -12.53
C LEU A 104 4.47 4.98 -11.62
N LEU A 105 3.69 5.65 -10.77
CA LEU A 105 2.69 5.00 -9.91
C LEU A 105 1.48 4.50 -10.69
N LEU A 106 1.02 5.26 -11.69
CA LEU A 106 -0.09 4.86 -12.58
C LEU A 106 0.34 3.70 -13.50
N TRP A 107 1.56 3.73 -14.03
CA TRP A 107 2.10 2.73 -14.96
C TRP A 107 2.41 1.37 -14.29
N ARG A 108 2.46 1.31 -12.95
CA ARG A 108 2.51 0.04 -12.19
C ARG A 108 1.27 -0.83 -12.43
N SER A 109 0.16 -0.24 -12.89
CA SER A 109 -1.11 -0.90 -13.19
C SER A 109 -1.15 -1.59 -14.57
N TYR A 110 -0.18 -1.31 -15.45
CA TYR A 110 -0.17 -1.83 -16.81
C TYR A 110 0.66 -3.11 -16.92
N PRO A 111 0.12 -4.19 -17.52
CA PRO A 111 0.86 -5.43 -17.67
C PRO A 111 2.07 -5.24 -18.58
N ALA A 112 3.18 -5.91 -18.23
CA ALA A 112 4.46 -5.79 -18.95
C ALA A 112 4.38 -6.12 -20.46
N SER A 113 3.31 -6.79 -20.90
CA SER A 113 3.02 -7.02 -22.32
C SER A 113 2.69 -5.74 -23.09
N TRP A 114 2.05 -4.75 -22.47
CA TRP A 114 1.72 -3.47 -23.10
C TRP A 114 2.95 -2.58 -23.35
N LEU A 115 4.04 -2.84 -22.64
CA LEU A 115 5.33 -2.19 -22.85
C LEU A 115 6.10 -2.78 -24.04
N LYS A 116 5.71 -3.95 -24.55
CA LYS A 116 6.35 -4.61 -25.70
C LYS A 116 5.76 -4.21 -27.05
N THR A 117 4.61 -3.56 -27.09
CA THR A 117 3.90 -3.18 -28.33
C THR A 117 4.25 -1.79 -28.87
N GLY A 118 5.24 -1.11 -28.28
CA GLY A 118 5.66 0.24 -28.69
C GLY A 118 6.94 0.29 -29.55
N THR A 119 7.17 -0.69 -30.43
CA THR A 119 8.19 -0.63 -31.48
C THR A 119 7.56 -0.33 -32.83
#